data_AF-A0A2A8H7X2-F1
#
_entry.id   AF-A0A2A8H7X2-F1
#
_cell.length_a   1.000
_cell.length_b   1.000
_cell.length_c   1.000
_cell.angle_alpha   90.00
_cell.angle_beta   90.00
_cell.angle_gamma   90.00
#
_symmetry.space_group_name_H-M   'P 1'
#
loop_
_entity.id
_entity.type
_entity.pdbx_description
1 polymer ?
#
loop_
_entity_poly.entity_id
_entity_poly.type
_entity_poly.pdbx_seq_one_letter_code
_entity_poly.pdbx_strand_id
1 'polypeptide(L)'
;MKVSNAYKVLGPAIVVSQMIAGPIISHADIMGITKQTQVQNLNKLKSTSQETTIPDVFLQLNEKNVGKIDLPKIKEDLANQKEIFKQNKNILFSGLSIDDITSHEHGESIKKEVSKKITASIKANRSDLLPKIEELKKTLNKDNQVGKVENIEDVINELITNWNKFTDRPLIKAIQLAAIKQFHLPYANTDRWKEDQLGEYESHIDTIGLILEEIKSETQSFLKRKGIKELTLFRGVKSPAKMNGNGVDVPSFAALSSFTFSKETADQYATSSDPTIHPYVLVKNIPIDQILSLGVTGFGLMEHYEIVVLGGRYPQEEAFVLPGETGSIFELFLKEQAKELHEGGSLDLLREIMSNEAGTQLKKHSEVIANQLDKIIETTPDLTPEIVEKKLYSFLIAKPLRLDPNIAHEIAKGLCPSPETSPRLR
;
A
#
# COMPACT_ATOMS: atom_id res chain seq x y z
N MET A 1 8.81 2.59 51.07
CA MET A 1 7.43 3.07 51.36
C MET A 1 7.05 4.02 50.23
N LYS A 2 5.98 3.89 49.45
CA LYS A 2 4.79 3.02 49.45
C LYS A 2 4.46 2.62 48.00
N VAL A 3 3.83 1.46 47.89
CA VAL A 3 3.36 0.76 46.69
C VAL A 3 1.91 1.18 46.36
N SER A 4 1.59 1.12 45.07
CA SER A 4 0.30 0.92 44.39
C SER A 4 -0.88 1.88 44.60
N ASN A 5 -1.55 2.20 43.49
CA ASN A 5 -2.91 1.72 43.29
C ASN A 5 -3.10 1.24 41.84
N ALA A 6 -3.78 0.11 41.69
CA ALA A 6 -4.18 -0.53 40.44
C ALA A 6 -5.68 -0.81 40.52
N TYR A 7 -6.42 -0.59 39.43
CA TYR A 7 -7.70 -1.25 39.05
C TYR A 7 -7.82 -1.09 37.52
N LYS A 8 -7.98 -2.12 36.66
CA LYS A 8 -8.96 -3.21 36.45
C LYS A 8 -9.99 -2.85 35.34
N VAL A 9 -10.03 -3.72 34.33
CA VAL A 9 -10.75 -3.66 33.04
C VAL A 9 -12.20 -4.14 33.17
N LEU A 10 -13.14 -3.54 32.41
CA LEU A 10 -14.09 -4.17 31.45
C LEU A 10 -15.30 -3.27 31.11
N GLY A 11 -15.66 -3.18 29.82
CA GLY A 11 -16.96 -2.71 29.34
C GLY A 11 -16.96 -2.28 27.85
N PRO A 12 -17.95 -2.67 27.02
CA PRO A 12 -17.79 -2.94 25.60
C PRO A 12 -17.96 -1.69 24.70
N ALA A 13 -17.29 -1.68 23.55
CA ALA A 13 -17.55 -0.72 22.48
C ALA A 13 -17.95 -1.43 21.19
N ILE A 14 -19.26 -1.40 20.97
CA ILE A 14 -20.05 -1.40 19.73
C ILE A 14 -19.24 -1.56 18.43
N VAL A 15 -19.51 -2.69 17.75
CA VAL A 15 -19.25 -2.88 16.32
C VAL A 15 -20.21 -1.99 15.54
N VAL A 16 -19.69 -0.98 14.85
CA VAL A 16 -20.42 -0.30 13.76
C VAL A 16 -19.86 -0.81 12.45
N SER A 17 -20.62 -1.70 11.83
CA SER A 17 -20.42 -2.11 10.43
C SER A 17 -20.74 -0.92 9.51
N GLN A 18 -19.82 -0.54 8.63
CA GLN A 18 -20.13 0.28 7.47
C GLN A 18 -20.03 -0.54 6.18
N MET A 19 -21.03 -0.37 5.32
CA MET A 19 -21.17 -1.04 4.03
C MET A 19 -20.30 -0.38 2.94
N ILE A 20 -19.49 -1.23 2.31
CA ILE A 20 -19.41 -1.47 0.85
C ILE A 20 -19.19 -0.23 -0.05
N ALA A 21 -17.94 0.23 -0.07
CA ALA A 21 -17.12 0.52 -1.26
C ALA A 21 -15.79 1.13 -0.79
N GLY A 22 -15.06 0.40 0.06
CA GLY A 22 -13.73 0.82 0.50
C GLY A 22 -12.68 0.45 -0.53
N PRO A 23 -11.61 1.25 -0.73
CA PRO A 23 -10.43 0.76 -1.44
C PRO A 23 -10.01 -0.54 -0.77
N ILE A 24 -9.65 -1.56 -1.56
CA ILE A 24 -9.06 -2.78 -1.02
C ILE A 24 -7.76 -2.34 -0.33
N ILE A 25 -7.85 -2.15 0.98
CA ILE A 25 -6.72 -1.85 1.81
C ILE A 25 -5.86 -3.12 1.72
N SER A 26 -4.78 -3.08 0.94
CA SER A 26 -3.59 -3.84 1.29
C SER A 26 -3.31 -3.43 2.73
N HIS A 27 -3.72 -4.26 3.69
CA HIS A 27 -3.70 -3.91 5.11
C HIS A 27 -2.23 -3.73 5.46
N ALA A 28 -1.76 -2.48 5.34
CA ALA A 28 -0.50 -2.01 5.88
C ALA A 28 -0.44 -2.64 7.27
N ASP A 29 0.57 -3.49 7.48
CA ASP A 29 0.73 -4.19 8.73
C ASP A 29 0.64 -3.14 9.85
N ILE A 30 -0.46 -3.12 10.60
CA ILE A 30 -0.48 -2.43 11.88
C ILE A 30 0.39 -3.31 12.75
N MET A 31 1.69 -3.03 12.70
CA MET A 31 2.72 -3.84 13.34
C MET A 31 2.55 -3.67 14.85
N GLY A 32 2.07 -4.72 15.52
CA GLY A 32 2.13 -4.80 16.97
C GLY A 32 3.58 -4.80 17.45
N ILE A 33 3.87 -4.18 18.60
CA ILE A 33 5.21 -4.16 19.18
C ILE A 33 5.55 -5.58 19.68
N THR A 34 6.36 -6.33 18.93
CA THR A 34 7.05 -7.51 19.46
C THR A 34 8.42 -7.10 20.02
N LYS A 35 8.67 -7.39 21.30
CA LYS A 35 9.98 -7.19 21.92
C LYS A 35 11.00 -8.17 21.30
N GLN A 36 11.77 -7.74 20.31
CA GLN A 36 12.97 -8.47 19.88
C GLN A 36 14.20 -7.98 20.64
N THR A 37 15.04 -8.94 21.01
CA THR A 37 16.28 -8.76 21.78
C THR A 37 17.34 -8.08 20.92
N GLN A 38 17.85 -6.94 21.39
CA GLN A 38 18.91 -6.16 20.75
C GLN A 38 20.25 -6.91 20.74
N VAL A 39 20.94 -6.89 19.60
CA VAL A 39 22.40 -7.01 19.52
C VAL A 39 22.98 -5.61 19.61
N GLN A 40 23.71 -5.34 20.69
CA GLN A 40 24.36 -4.06 20.95
C GLN A 40 25.55 -3.84 20.02
N ASN A 41 25.62 -2.66 19.39
CA ASN A 41 26.86 -1.91 19.19
C ASN A 41 26.56 -0.49 18.67
N LEU A 42 26.66 0.51 19.55
CA LEU A 42 27.49 1.71 19.39
C LEU A 42 27.11 2.78 20.42
N ASN A 43 28.09 3.12 21.25
CA ASN A 43 28.03 4.22 22.22
C ASN A 43 28.38 5.56 21.57
N LYS A 44 27.78 6.60 22.15
CA LYS A 44 28.12 8.04 22.10
C LYS A 44 27.71 8.83 20.84
N LEU A 45 26.56 9.50 20.96
CA LEU A 45 26.42 10.93 20.67
C LEU A 45 25.33 11.53 21.57
N LYS A 46 25.69 12.58 22.33
CA LYS A 46 24.78 13.41 23.13
C LYS A 46 24.49 14.69 22.35
N SER A 47 23.29 15.25 22.60
CA SER A 47 22.79 16.61 22.24
C SER A 47 22.48 16.80 20.75
N THR A 48 21.45 17.53 20.30
CA THR A 48 20.60 18.58 20.92
C THR A 48 19.31 18.66 20.09
N SER A 49 18.16 18.95 20.71
CA SER A 49 16.87 19.11 20.00
C SER A 49 16.80 20.48 19.32
N GLN A 50 17.05 20.52 18.02
CA GLN A 50 16.58 21.59 17.12
C GLN A 50 15.99 20.93 15.88
N GLU A 51 14.77 21.33 15.53
CA GLU A 51 14.10 20.97 14.27
C GLU A 51 14.89 21.56 13.10
N THR A 52 15.84 20.79 12.58
CA THR A 52 16.44 21.04 11.26
C THR A 52 15.46 20.56 10.20
N THR A 53 15.18 21.44 9.24
CA THR A 53 14.51 21.13 7.99
C THR A 53 15.19 19.94 7.32
N ILE A 54 14.36 18.96 6.97
CA ILE A 54 14.70 17.63 6.45
C ILE A 54 15.59 17.59 5.17
N PRO A 55 15.69 18.61 4.29
CA PRO A 55 16.43 18.45 3.03
C PRO A 55 17.95 18.18 3.18
N ASP A 56 18.62 18.73 4.20
CA ASP A 56 20.09 18.71 4.26
C ASP A 56 20.67 17.44 4.91
N VAL A 57 19.89 16.71 5.72
CA VAL A 57 20.36 15.51 6.43
C VAL A 57 20.52 14.32 5.46
N PHE A 58 19.79 14.31 4.34
CA PHE A 58 19.84 13.24 3.34
C PHE A 58 21.17 13.12 2.57
N LEU A 59 21.95 14.20 2.52
CA LEU A 59 23.18 14.27 1.71
C LEU A 59 24.45 13.82 2.44
N GLN A 60 24.39 13.57 3.76
CA GLN A 60 25.58 13.25 4.57
C GLN A 60 25.71 11.78 5.02
N LEU A 61 24.87 10.87 4.51
CA LEU A 61 25.10 9.43 4.70
C LEU A 61 26.36 9.03 3.91
N ASN A 62 27.48 8.87 4.63
CA ASN A 62 28.75 8.34 4.13
C ASN A 62 28.48 7.11 3.23
N GLU A 63 29.06 7.11 2.02
CA GLU A 63 28.94 6.11 0.96
C GLU A 63 29.52 4.72 1.29
N LYS A 64 29.38 4.26 2.53
CA LYS A 64 29.64 2.87 2.87
C LYS A 64 28.34 2.11 2.61
N ASN A 65 28.41 1.07 1.79
CA ASN A 65 27.32 0.11 1.59
C ASN A 65 26.64 -0.18 2.93
N VAL A 66 25.41 0.30 3.10
CA VAL A 66 24.58 -0.10 4.24
C VAL A 66 24.04 -1.48 3.87
N GLY A 67 24.85 -2.48 4.17
CA GLY A 67 24.58 -3.88 3.85
C GLY A 67 24.52 -4.19 2.35
N LYS A 68 23.49 -4.91 1.91
CA LYS A 68 23.24 -5.37 0.53
C LYS A 68 22.43 -4.39 -0.32
N ILE A 69 22.05 -3.22 0.23
CA ILE A 69 21.31 -2.20 -0.52
C ILE A 69 22.25 -1.43 -1.45
N ASP A 70 21.85 -1.30 -2.73
CA ASP A 70 22.50 -0.41 -3.70
C ASP A 70 21.99 1.04 -3.51
N LEU A 71 22.53 1.73 -2.49
CA LEU A 71 22.14 3.10 -2.16
C LEU A 71 22.33 4.09 -3.31
N PRO A 72 23.45 4.07 -4.07
CA PRO A 72 23.59 4.91 -5.25
C PRO A 72 22.44 4.74 -6.24
N LYS A 73 22.08 3.49 -6.54
CA LYS A 73 20.94 3.20 -7.43
C LYS A 73 19.61 3.66 -6.85
N ILE A 74 19.32 3.42 -5.57
CA ILE A 74 18.08 3.91 -4.95
C ILE A 74 17.99 5.45 -5.05
N LYS A 75 19.08 6.16 -4.82
CA LYS A 75 19.12 7.63 -4.95
C LYS A 75 18.86 8.06 -6.39
N GLU A 76 19.49 7.41 -7.37
CA GLU A 76 19.25 7.65 -8.79
C GLU A 76 17.79 7.38 -9.17
N ASP A 77 17.25 6.26 -8.70
CA ASP A 77 15.88 5.85 -9.01
C ASP A 77 14.84 6.78 -8.37
N LEU A 78 15.11 7.26 -7.15
CA LEU A 78 14.27 8.27 -6.49
C LEU A 78 14.32 9.61 -7.23
N ALA A 79 15.50 10.05 -7.68
CA ALA A 79 15.65 11.27 -8.46
C ALA A 79 14.91 11.20 -9.81
N ASN A 80 14.84 10.00 -10.41
CA ASN A 80 14.20 9.74 -11.69
C ASN A 80 12.83 9.04 -11.57
N GLN A 81 12.20 9.08 -10.39
CA GLN A 81 11.07 8.21 -10.06
C GLN A 81 9.90 8.33 -11.04
N LYS A 82 9.55 9.53 -11.51
CA LYS A 82 8.45 9.73 -12.46
C LYS A 82 8.70 9.01 -13.79
N GLU A 83 9.94 9.09 -14.30
CA GLU A 83 10.32 8.45 -15.56
C GLU A 83 10.42 6.93 -15.39
N ILE A 84 11.03 6.45 -14.30
CA ILE A 84 11.11 5.01 -13.99
C ILE A 84 9.72 4.41 -13.79
N PHE A 85 8.84 5.11 -13.08
CA PHE A 85 7.45 4.69 -12.93
C PHE A 85 6.75 4.56 -14.29
N LYS A 86 6.88 5.58 -15.16
CA LYS A 86 6.30 5.56 -16.51
C LYS A 86 6.86 4.40 -17.35
N GLN A 87 8.17 4.18 -17.29
CA GLN A 87 8.83 3.06 -17.98
C GLN A 87 8.32 1.71 -17.47
N ASN A 88 8.31 1.50 -16.16
CA ASN A 88 7.82 0.27 -15.53
C ASN A 88 6.34 0.03 -15.86
N LYS A 89 5.50 1.07 -15.77
CA LYS A 89 4.09 1.00 -16.15
C LYS A 89 3.94 0.56 -17.60
N ASN A 90 4.66 1.19 -18.53
CA ASN A 90 4.59 0.86 -19.95
C ASN A 90 5.10 -0.55 -20.26
N ILE A 91 6.14 -1.02 -19.57
CA ILE A 91 6.74 -2.33 -19.79
C ILE A 91 5.87 -3.44 -19.21
N LEU A 92 5.42 -3.28 -17.96
CA LEU A 92 4.69 -4.28 -17.19
C LEU A 92 3.21 -4.37 -17.61
N PHE A 93 2.61 -3.27 -18.04
CA PHE A 93 1.21 -3.19 -18.47
C PHE A 93 1.07 -2.89 -19.96
N SER A 94 2.09 -3.25 -20.76
CA SER A 94 2.08 -3.01 -22.20
C SER A 94 0.83 -3.63 -22.85
N GLY A 95 0.08 -2.83 -23.61
CA GLY A 95 -1.13 -3.27 -24.29
C GLY A 95 -2.40 -3.14 -23.45
N LEU A 96 -2.31 -2.62 -22.22
CA LEU A 96 -3.45 -2.24 -21.40
C LEU A 96 -3.56 -0.71 -21.36
N SER A 97 -4.79 -0.19 -21.49
CA SER A 97 -5.05 1.23 -21.28
C SER A 97 -5.03 1.59 -19.79
N ILE A 98 -5.02 2.88 -19.45
CA ILE A 98 -5.15 3.31 -18.05
C ILE A 98 -6.50 2.85 -17.47
N ASP A 99 -7.57 2.99 -18.26
CA ASP A 99 -8.91 2.57 -17.88
C ASP A 99 -8.95 1.06 -17.57
N ASP A 100 -8.23 0.25 -18.35
CA ASP A 100 -8.08 -1.19 -18.11
C ASP A 100 -7.34 -1.48 -16.80
N ILE A 101 -6.27 -0.74 -16.50
CA ILE A 101 -5.48 -0.94 -15.27
C ILE A 101 -6.29 -0.61 -14.02
N THR A 102 -7.13 0.43 -14.09
CA THR A 102 -7.93 0.90 -12.95
C THR A 102 -9.32 0.27 -12.88
N SER A 103 -9.75 -0.47 -13.91
CA SER A 103 -11.08 -1.10 -13.96
C SER A 103 -11.12 -2.38 -13.15
N HIS A 104 -12.04 -2.44 -12.18
CA HIS A 104 -12.28 -3.66 -11.40
C HIS A 104 -12.70 -4.84 -12.30
N GLU A 105 -13.58 -4.60 -13.27
CA GLU A 105 -14.04 -5.64 -14.20
C GLU A 105 -12.89 -6.19 -15.05
N HIS A 106 -12.01 -5.31 -15.51
CA HIS A 106 -10.84 -5.69 -16.29
C HIS A 106 -9.83 -6.48 -15.44
N GLY A 107 -9.60 -6.05 -14.19
CA GLY A 107 -8.80 -6.80 -13.22
C GLY A 107 -9.31 -8.21 -12.99
N GLU A 108 -10.62 -8.40 -12.83
CA GLU A 108 -11.23 -9.73 -12.70
C GLU A 108 -11.08 -10.58 -13.97
N SER A 109 -11.18 -9.96 -15.15
CA SER A 109 -10.92 -10.65 -16.43
C SER A 109 -9.46 -11.13 -16.51
N ILE A 110 -8.49 -10.31 -16.12
CA ILE A 110 -7.07 -10.69 -16.12
C ILE A 110 -6.81 -11.83 -15.15
N LYS A 111 -7.36 -11.80 -13.93
CA LYS A 111 -7.21 -12.89 -12.95
C LYS A 111 -7.71 -14.23 -13.51
N LYS A 112 -8.83 -14.23 -14.24
CA LYS A 112 -9.35 -15.43 -14.91
C LYS A 112 -8.40 -15.95 -15.99
N GLU A 113 -7.86 -15.07 -16.82
CA GLU A 113 -6.89 -15.47 -17.86
C GLU A 113 -5.58 -16.00 -17.27
N VAL A 114 -5.08 -15.39 -16.19
CA VAL A 114 -3.93 -15.88 -15.43
C VAL A 114 -4.23 -17.27 -14.85
N SER A 115 -5.41 -17.46 -14.25
CA SER A 115 -5.82 -18.74 -13.65
C SER A 115 -5.93 -19.87 -14.68
N LYS A 116 -6.48 -19.58 -15.86
CA LYS A 116 -6.48 -20.50 -17.02
C LYS A 116 -5.07 -20.90 -17.41
N LYS A 117 -4.17 -19.92 -17.52
CA LYS A 117 -2.78 -20.15 -17.92
C LYS A 117 -2.03 -21.05 -16.92
N ILE A 118 -2.16 -20.77 -15.63
CA ILE A 118 -1.58 -21.59 -14.56
C ILE A 118 -2.16 -23.00 -14.59
N THR A 119 -3.48 -23.13 -14.76
CA THR A 119 -4.15 -24.44 -14.88
C THR A 119 -3.62 -25.24 -16.07
N ALA A 120 -3.43 -24.59 -17.22
CA ALA A 120 -2.86 -25.23 -18.40
C ALA A 120 -1.41 -25.70 -18.15
N SER A 121 -0.59 -24.91 -17.46
CA SER A 121 0.77 -25.30 -17.04
C SER A 121 0.74 -26.54 -16.14
N ILE A 122 -0.12 -26.54 -15.12
CA ILE A 122 -0.26 -27.67 -14.19
C ILE A 122 -0.70 -28.93 -14.94
N LYS A 123 -1.70 -28.84 -15.81
CA LYS A 123 -2.17 -29.98 -16.62
C LYS A 123 -1.06 -30.55 -17.50
N ALA A 124 -0.22 -29.69 -18.08
CA ALA A 124 0.86 -30.10 -18.97
C ALA A 124 2.05 -30.70 -18.22
N ASN A 125 2.43 -30.13 -17.08
CA ASN A 125 3.71 -30.39 -16.44
C ASN A 125 3.60 -31.15 -15.12
N ARG A 126 2.46 -31.08 -14.42
CA ARG A 126 2.23 -31.61 -13.06
C ARG A 126 0.83 -32.19 -12.89
N SER A 127 0.49 -33.15 -13.75
CA SER A 127 -0.83 -33.81 -13.71
C SER A 127 -1.11 -34.55 -12.41
N ASP A 128 -0.06 -34.93 -11.66
CA ASP A 128 -0.15 -35.51 -10.32
C ASP A 128 -0.71 -34.54 -9.25
N LEU A 129 -0.70 -33.24 -9.54
CA LEU A 129 -1.26 -32.20 -8.68
C LEU A 129 -2.79 -32.09 -8.81
N LEU A 130 -3.38 -32.53 -9.93
CA LEU A 130 -4.81 -32.35 -10.21
C LEU A 130 -5.71 -32.98 -9.14
N PRO A 131 -5.50 -34.23 -8.67
CA PRO A 131 -6.32 -34.79 -7.59
C PRO A 131 -6.20 -34.02 -6.28
N LYS A 132 -5.01 -33.46 -5.97
CA LYS A 132 -4.80 -32.67 -4.75
C LYS A 132 -5.51 -31.32 -4.82
N ILE A 133 -5.54 -30.70 -5.99
CA ILE A 133 -6.31 -29.47 -6.22
C ILE A 133 -7.81 -29.74 -6.10
N GLU A 134 -8.28 -30.90 -6.55
CA GLU A 134 -9.68 -31.30 -6.36
C GLU A 134 -10.05 -31.47 -4.87
N GLU A 135 -9.14 -31.95 -4.03
CA GLU A 135 -9.37 -31.95 -2.57
C GLU A 135 -9.37 -30.53 -1.99
N LEU A 136 -8.44 -29.65 -2.41
CA LEU A 136 -8.45 -28.24 -2.01
C LEU A 136 -9.75 -27.55 -2.42
N LYS A 137 -10.29 -27.85 -3.61
CA LYS A 137 -11.58 -27.36 -4.09
C LYS A 137 -12.72 -27.68 -3.12
N LYS A 138 -12.73 -28.88 -2.54
CA LYS A 138 -13.76 -29.27 -1.56
C LYS A 138 -13.65 -28.45 -0.29
N THR A 139 -12.44 -28.18 0.19
CA THR A 139 -12.23 -27.32 1.36
C THR A 139 -12.63 -25.87 1.08
N LEU A 140 -12.27 -25.32 -0.09
CA LEU A 140 -12.68 -23.97 -0.51
C LEU A 140 -14.21 -23.82 -0.57
N ASN A 141 -14.93 -24.81 -1.10
CA ASN A 141 -16.41 -24.75 -1.17
C ASN A 141 -17.11 -24.83 0.21
N LYS A 142 -16.39 -25.21 1.28
CA LYS A 142 -16.92 -25.14 2.66
C LYS A 142 -16.67 -23.79 3.32
N ASP A 143 -15.77 -22.98 2.77
CA ASP A 143 -15.41 -21.68 3.29
C ASP A 143 -16.45 -20.65 2.83
N ASN A 144 -17.28 -20.18 3.75
CA ASN A 144 -18.39 -19.25 3.46
C ASN A 144 -17.95 -17.86 2.99
N GLN A 145 -16.66 -17.57 3.02
CA GLN A 145 -16.05 -16.32 2.56
C GLN A 145 -15.34 -16.49 1.21
N VAL A 146 -15.41 -17.69 0.60
CA VAL A 146 -14.94 -17.99 -0.76
C VAL A 146 -16.14 -18.10 -1.69
N GLY A 147 -15.97 -17.70 -2.95
CA GLY A 147 -16.98 -17.90 -3.98
C GLY A 147 -17.26 -19.39 -4.26
N LYS A 148 -18.27 -19.66 -5.09
CA LYS A 148 -18.50 -21.03 -5.58
C LYS A 148 -17.32 -21.46 -6.46
N VAL A 149 -16.73 -22.63 -6.16
CA VAL A 149 -15.56 -23.15 -6.88
C VAL A 149 -15.95 -24.43 -7.62
N GLU A 150 -16.14 -24.36 -8.93
CA GLU A 150 -16.65 -25.48 -9.74
C GLU A 150 -15.51 -26.32 -10.34
N ASN A 151 -14.43 -25.66 -10.73
CA ASN A 151 -13.30 -26.26 -11.45
C ASN A 151 -11.93 -25.83 -10.88
N ILE A 152 -10.85 -26.37 -11.46
CA ILE A 152 -9.46 -26.10 -11.04
C ILE A 152 -9.07 -24.63 -11.28
N GLU A 153 -9.56 -24.02 -12.36
CA GLU A 153 -9.28 -22.61 -12.68
C GLU A 153 -9.88 -21.72 -11.59
N ASP A 154 -11.09 -22.04 -11.12
CA ASP A 154 -11.73 -21.32 -10.01
C ASP A 154 -10.92 -21.44 -8.72
N VAL A 155 -10.31 -22.61 -8.43
CA VAL A 155 -9.45 -22.78 -7.25
C VAL A 155 -8.29 -21.78 -7.29
N ILE A 156 -7.60 -21.69 -8.43
CA ILE A 156 -6.47 -20.77 -8.61
C ILE A 156 -6.94 -19.32 -8.55
N ASN A 157 -8.08 -19.02 -9.17
CA ASN A 157 -8.66 -17.68 -9.13
C ASN A 157 -9.01 -17.25 -7.70
N GLU A 158 -9.60 -18.13 -6.89
CA GLU A 158 -9.90 -17.83 -5.49
C GLU A 158 -8.63 -17.62 -4.65
N LEU A 159 -7.56 -18.37 -4.90
CA LEU A 159 -6.26 -18.10 -4.26
C LEU A 159 -5.74 -16.70 -4.64
N ILE A 160 -5.82 -16.34 -5.93
CA ILE A 160 -5.38 -15.02 -6.43
C ILE A 160 -6.23 -13.88 -5.88
N THR A 161 -7.54 -14.08 -5.76
CA THR A 161 -8.45 -13.03 -5.30
C THR A 161 -8.42 -12.84 -3.79
N ASN A 162 -8.18 -13.90 -3.02
CA ASN A 162 -8.31 -13.86 -1.56
C ASN A 162 -6.99 -13.83 -0.79
N TRP A 163 -5.82 -13.83 -1.46
CA TRP A 163 -4.51 -13.92 -0.77
C TRP A 163 -4.26 -12.85 0.30
N ASN A 164 -4.86 -11.67 0.16
CA ASN A 164 -4.76 -10.55 1.12
C ASN A 164 -6.13 -10.07 1.65
N LYS A 165 -7.23 -10.77 1.32
CA LYS A 165 -8.60 -10.38 1.68
C LYS A 165 -9.01 -10.94 3.04
N PHE A 166 -8.99 -10.09 4.07
CA PHE A 166 -9.22 -10.42 5.50
C PHE A 166 -8.12 -11.28 6.10
N THR A 167 -7.09 -10.61 6.62
CA THR A 167 -5.79 -11.19 6.97
C THR A 167 -5.78 -12.25 8.08
N ASP A 168 -6.88 -12.36 8.82
CA ASP A 168 -7.14 -13.28 9.93
C ASP A 168 -7.84 -14.58 9.48
N ARG A 169 -7.90 -14.84 8.16
CA ARG A 169 -8.53 -16.04 7.61
C ARG A 169 -7.59 -17.26 7.55
N PRO A 170 -8.11 -18.48 7.81
CA PRO A 170 -7.35 -19.72 7.68
C PRO A 170 -6.69 -19.90 6.31
N LEU A 171 -7.37 -19.52 5.23
CA LEU A 171 -6.83 -19.59 3.86
C LEU A 171 -5.58 -18.72 3.68
N ILE A 172 -5.58 -17.49 4.18
CA ILE A 172 -4.44 -16.57 4.05
C ILE A 172 -3.25 -17.09 4.84
N LYS A 173 -3.48 -17.57 6.07
CA LYS A 173 -2.43 -18.23 6.85
C LYS A 173 -1.86 -19.44 6.10
N ALA A 174 -2.71 -20.27 5.50
CA ALA A 174 -2.27 -21.42 4.72
C ALA A 174 -1.40 -21.01 3.51
N ILE A 175 -1.77 -19.93 2.81
CA ILE A 175 -0.97 -19.36 1.70
C ILE A 175 0.40 -18.88 2.20
N GLN A 176 0.46 -18.18 3.32
CA GLN A 176 1.71 -17.69 3.90
C GLN A 176 2.62 -18.84 4.34
N LEU A 177 2.08 -19.85 5.04
CA LEU A 177 2.84 -21.04 5.44
C LEU A 177 3.29 -21.89 4.25
N ALA A 178 2.46 -22.00 3.22
CA ALA A 178 2.81 -22.64 1.96
C ALA A 178 3.98 -21.93 1.28
N ALA A 179 3.98 -20.58 1.26
CA ALA A 179 5.11 -19.81 0.75
C ALA A 179 6.39 -20.04 1.57
N ILE A 180 6.31 -20.06 2.91
CA ILE A 180 7.45 -20.34 3.79
C ILE A 180 8.08 -21.69 3.46
N LYS A 181 7.24 -22.74 3.39
CA LYS A 181 7.68 -24.10 3.12
C LYS A 181 8.24 -24.24 1.71
N GLN A 182 7.52 -23.76 0.70
CA GLN A 182 7.89 -23.92 -0.71
C GLN A 182 9.18 -23.17 -1.06
N PHE A 183 9.30 -21.92 -0.60
CA PHE A 183 10.41 -21.04 -1.00
C PHE A 183 11.52 -20.94 0.05
N HIS A 184 11.46 -21.79 1.09
CA HIS A 184 12.46 -21.85 2.16
C HIS A 184 12.73 -20.47 2.77
N LEU A 185 11.71 -19.88 3.40
CA LEU A 185 11.75 -18.53 3.98
C LEU A 185 11.81 -18.58 5.53
N PRO A 186 12.92 -19.03 6.13
CA PRO A 186 13.00 -19.34 7.55
C PRO A 186 12.89 -18.11 8.47
N TYR A 187 13.03 -16.90 7.93
CA TYR A 187 12.96 -15.65 8.68
C TYR A 187 11.67 -14.87 8.41
N ALA A 188 10.71 -15.47 7.70
CA ALA A 188 9.43 -14.85 7.46
C ALA A 188 8.69 -14.63 8.79
N ASN A 189 8.17 -13.43 8.97
CA ASN A 189 7.40 -13.10 10.16
C ASN A 189 6.06 -13.84 10.14
N THR A 190 5.82 -14.65 11.16
CA THR A 190 4.57 -15.40 11.35
C THR A 190 3.79 -14.92 12.58
N ASP A 191 4.26 -13.88 13.27
CA ASP A 191 3.68 -13.39 14.52
C ASP A 191 2.20 -13.09 14.38
N ARG A 192 1.81 -12.49 13.26
CA ARG A 192 0.42 -12.13 12.93
C ARG A 192 -0.54 -13.32 12.95
N TRP A 193 -0.05 -14.52 12.64
CA TRP A 193 -0.87 -15.72 12.45
C TRP A 193 -0.65 -16.77 13.53
N LYS A 194 0.03 -16.45 14.64
CA LYS A 194 0.36 -17.43 15.68
C LYS A 194 -0.87 -18.07 16.32
N GLU A 195 -1.94 -17.31 16.48
CA GLU A 195 -3.14 -17.73 17.20
C GLU A 195 -4.24 -18.32 16.30
N ASP A 196 -4.19 -18.04 14.98
CA ASP A 196 -5.24 -18.47 14.06
C ASP A 196 -5.23 -19.98 13.81
N GLN A 197 -6.40 -20.61 13.72
CA GLN A 197 -6.50 -22.02 13.37
C GLN A 197 -6.48 -22.20 11.84
N LEU A 198 -5.66 -23.11 11.33
CA LEU A 198 -5.63 -23.47 9.90
C LEU A 198 -6.85 -24.30 9.46
N GLY A 199 -7.41 -25.08 10.38
CA GLY A 199 -8.50 -26.01 10.09
C GLY A 199 -8.12 -26.99 8.97
N GLU A 200 -9.07 -27.24 8.05
CA GLU A 200 -8.86 -28.18 6.94
C GLU A 200 -7.71 -27.76 5.99
N TYR A 201 -7.35 -26.48 5.93
CA TYR A 201 -6.29 -25.98 5.03
C TYR A 201 -4.88 -26.46 5.40
N GLU A 202 -4.66 -26.95 6.63
CA GLU A 202 -3.35 -27.48 7.03
C GLU A 202 -2.90 -28.63 6.11
N SER A 203 -3.84 -29.50 5.71
CA SER A 203 -3.54 -30.62 4.80
C SER A 203 -3.25 -30.19 3.36
N HIS A 204 -3.51 -28.92 3.02
CA HIS A 204 -3.36 -28.37 1.66
C HIS A 204 -2.14 -27.48 1.49
N ILE A 205 -1.32 -27.26 2.53
CA ILE A 205 -0.14 -26.38 2.48
C ILE A 205 0.79 -26.74 1.31
N ASP A 206 1.05 -28.03 1.08
CA ASP A 206 1.92 -28.47 -0.02
C ASP A 206 1.31 -28.24 -1.40
N THR A 207 0.01 -28.49 -1.52
CA THR A 207 -0.73 -28.24 -2.76
C THR A 207 -0.70 -26.75 -3.11
N ILE A 208 -0.96 -25.88 -2.12
CA ILE A 208 -0.90 -24.43 -2.29
C ILE A 208 0.53 -24.00 -2.66
N GLY A 209 1.55 -24.55 -2.00
CA GLY A 209 2.96 -24.24 -2.27
C GLY A 209 3.34 -24.51 -3.72
N LEU A 210 2.91 -25.66 -4.26
CA LEU A 210 3.11 -25.99 -5.67
C LEU A 210 2.36 -25.01 -6.59
N ILE A 211 1.13 -24.61 -6.29
CA ILE A 211 0.42 -23.57 -7.08
C ILE A 211 1.19 -22.24 -7.07
N LEU A 212 1.73 -21.82 -5.91
CA LEU A 212 2.54 -20.61 -5.81
C LEU A 212 3.81 -20.70 -6.67
N GLU A 213 4.41 -21.89 -6.79
CA GLU A 213 5.56 -22.11 -7.67
C GLU A 213 5.21 -21.89 -9.15
N GLU A 214 4.02 -22.30 -9.61
CA GLU A 214 3.56 -22.04 -10.98
C GLU A 214 3.31 -20.55 -11.21
N ILE A 215 2.68 -19.86 -10.25
CA ILE A 215 2.51 -18.40 -10.27
C ILE A 215 3.86 -17.70 -10.40
N LYS A 216 4.85 -18.13 -9.60
CA LYS A 216 6.21 -17.61 -9.67
C LYS A 216 6.84 -17.88 -11.03
N SER A 217 6.73 -19.10 -11.56
CA SER A 217 7.29 -19.49 -12.85
C SER A 217 6.74 -18.63 -14.01
N GLU A 218 5.43 -18.38 -14.03
CA GLU A 218 4.80 -17.48 -14.99
C GLU A 218 5.36 -16.05 -14.86
N THR A 219 5.45 -15.55 -13.63
CA THR A 219 5.98 -14.21 -13.33
C THR A 219 7.44 -14.04 -13.77
N GLN A 220 8.30 -15.00 -13.45
CA GLN A 220 9.70 -14.97 -13.87
C GLN A 220 9.82 -14.99 -15.39
N SER A 221 9.03 -15.83 -16.05
CA SER A 221 9.00 -15.92 -17.50
C SER A 221 8.54 -14.60 -18.13
N PHE A 222 7.52 -13.97 -17.55
CA PHE A 222 7.04 -12.65 -17.96
C PHE A 222 8.11 -11.58 -17.83
N LEU A 223 8.69 -11.41 -16.64
CA LEU A 223 9.72 -10.39 -16.38
C LEU A 223 10.97 -10.59 -17.23
N LYS A 224 11.41 -11.84 -17.43
CA LYS A 224 12.55 -12.17 -18.30
C LYS A 224 12.29 -11.81 -19.77
N ARG A 225 11.09 -12.07 -20.30
CA ARG A 225 10.71 -11.65 -21.67
C ARG A 225 10.73 -10.13 -21.84
N LYS A 226 10.47 -9.40 -20.75
CA LYS A 226 10.54 -7.94 -20.71
C LYS A 226 11.95 -7.38 -20.47
N GLY A 227 12.95 -8.25 -20.29
CA GLY A 227 14.32 -7.83 -20.01
C GLY A 227 14.54 -7.24 -18.61
N ILE A 228 13.56 -7.38 -17.71
CA ILE A 228 13.65 -6.87 -16.33
C ILE A 228 14.47 -7.86 -15.50
N LYS A 229 15.45 -7.35 -14.75
CA LYS A 229 16.29 -8.14 -13.83
C LYS A 229 16.07 -7.79 -12.37
N GLU A 230 15.61 -6.57 -12.12
CA GLU A 230 15.39 -5.99 -10.81
C GLU A 230 14.39 -4.84 -10.92
N LEU A 231 13.64 -4.58 -9.87
CA LEU A 231 12.74 -3.43 -9.75
C LEU A 231 13.01 -2.68 -8.46
N THR A 232 12.87 -1.36 -8.50
CA THR A 232 12.88 -0.51 -7.31
C THR A 232 11.45 -0.37 -6.82
N LEU A 233 11.20 -0.94 -5.66
CA LEU A 233 9.89 -1.10 -5.09
C LEU A 233 9.76 -0.33 -3.78
N PHE A 234 8.54 0.11 -3.52
CA PHE A 234 8.12 0.95 -2.42
C PHE A 234 7.07 0.22 -1.59
N ARG A 235 7.09 0.41 -0.27
CA ARG A 235 6.05 -0.10 0.63
C ARG A 235 5.74 0.94 1.69
N GLY A 236 4.49 1.40 1.71
CA GLY A 236 3.99 2.25 2.77
C GLY A 236 3.77 1.46 4.04
N VAL A 237 4.19 2.01 5.17
CA VAL A 237 4.07 1.38 6.49
C VAL A 237 3.52 2.38 7.48
N LYS A 238 2.58 1.91 8.30
CA LYS A 238 2.02 2.62 9.47
C LYS A 238 2.43 1.85 10.72
N SER A 239 3.35 2.41 11.51
CA SER A 239 3.89 1.71 12.67
C SER A 239 3.93 2.60 13.91
N PRO A 240 3.71 2.08 15.12
CA PRO A 240 3.98 2.82 16.35
C PRO A 240 5.50 3.01 16.60
N ALA A 241 6.37 2.38 15.83
CA ALA A 241 7.82 2.53 15.96
C ALA A 241 8.29 3.88 15.43
N LYS A 242 8.88 4.71 16.30
CA LYS A 242 9.45 6.00 15.93
C LYS A 242 10.71 5.81 15.08
N MET A 243 10.75 6.51 13.94
CA MET A 243 12.01 6.74 13.24
C MET A 243 12.91 7.61 14.12
N ASN A 244 14.15 7.19 14.31
CA ASN A 244 15.17 7.91 15.07
C ASN A 244 16.37 8.23 14.16
N GLY A 245 17.40 8.88 14.69
CA GLY A 245 18.59 9.27 13.91
C GLY A 245 19.35 8.09 13.28
N ASN A 246 19.07 6.85 13.71
CA ASN A 246 19.64 5.62 13.15
C ASN A 246 18.66 4.89 12.21
N GLY A 247 17.49 5.48 11.89
CA GLY A 247 16.43 4.88 11.09
C GLY A 247 15.26 4.34 11.94
N VAL A 248 14.53 3.37 11.40
CA VAL A 248 13.46 2.66 12.11
C VAL A 248 13.79 1.17 12.14
N ASP A 249 13.50 0.51 13.26
CA ASP A 249 13.57 -0.95 13.32
C ASP A 249 12.45 -1.52 12.44
N VAL A 250 12.81 -1.95 11.23
CA VAL A 250 11.88 -2.57 10.29
C VAL A 250 11.67 -4.02 10.73
N PRO A 251 10.46 -4.41 11.14
CA PRO A 251 10.19 -5.80 11.49
C PRO A 251 10.34 -6.69 10.25
N SER A 252 10.70 -7.95 10.48
CA SER A 252 10.81 -8.94 9.41
C SER A 252 9.53 -8.99 8.59
N PHE A 253 9.68 -9.10 7.27
CA PHE A 253 8.56 -9.21 6.35
C PHE A 253 7.83 -10.55 6.50
N ALA A 254 6.52 -10.52 6.26
CA ALA A 254 5.75 -11.73 6.00
C ALA A 254 6.31 -12.48 4.78
N ALA A 255 6.00 -13.77 4.69
CA ALA A 255 6.48 -14.63 3.61
C ALA A 255 6.08 -14.09 2.24
N LEU A 256 4.83 -13.64 2.11
CA LEU A 256 4.35 -12.85 0.98
C LEU A 256 4.07 -11.44 1.45
N SER A 257 4.80 -10.47 0.89
CA SER A 257 4.70 -9.05 1.25
C SER A 257 4.33 -8.21 0.04
N SER A 258 3.40 -7.28 0.25
CA SER A 258 2.94 -6.31 -0.74
C SER A 258 3.92 -5.15 -0.86
N PHE A 259 4.33 -4.86 -2.09
CA PHE A 259 5.07 -3.68 -2.51
C PHE A 259 4.40 -3.06 -3.74
N THR A 260 4.83 -1.88 -4.14
CA THR A 260 4.40 -1.21 -5.37
C THR A 260 5.60 -0.59 -6.06
N PHE A 261 5.60 -0.46 -7.38
CA PHE A 261 6.63 0.33 -8.08
C PHE A 261 6.25 1.81 -8.19
N SER A 262 5.12 2.22 -7.61
CA SER A 262 4.68 3.61 -7.47
C SER A 262 5.01 4.14 -6.07
N LYS A 263 5.94 5.10 -5.97
CA LYS A 263 6.23 5.77 -4.70
C LYS A 263 4.98 6.45 -4.16
N GLU A 264 4.23 7.12 -5.03
CA GLU A 264 3.01 7.83 -4.69
C GLU A 264 1.96 6.92 -4.03
N THR A 265 1.76 5.71 -4.59
CA THR A 265 0.86 4.73 -3.99
C THR A 265 1.36 4.30 -2.61
N ALA A 266 2.66 4.07 -2.45
CA ALA A 266 3.24 3.77 -1.15
C ALA A 266 3.12 4.92 -0.15
N ASP A 267 3.24 6.18 -0.59
CA ASP A 267 3.06 7.36 0.25
C ASP A 267 1.61 7.43 0.76
N GLN A 268 0.61 7.23 -0.12
CA GLN A 268 -0.81 7.16 0.27
C GLN A 268 -1.06 6.08 1.33
N TYR A 269 -0.43 4.92 1.20
CA TYR A 269 -0.47 3.87 2.23
C TYR A 269 0.27 4.25 3.52
N ALA A 270 1.29 5.09 3.44
CA ALA A 270 2.04 5.65 4.56
C ALA A 270 1.47 6.99 5.04
N THR A 271 0.22 7.35 4.76
CA THR A 271 -0.37 8.58 5.32
C THR A 271 -1.13 8.29 6.60
N SER A 272 -0.85 9.02 7.68
CA SER A 272 -1.53 8.83 8.97
C SER A 272 -1.84 10.14 9.68
N SER A 273 -3.07 10.26 10.18
CA SER A 273 -3.50 11.34 11.09
C SER A 273 -3.42 10.95 12.57
N ASP A 274 -3.15 9.68 12.88
CA ASP A 274 -2.98 9.21 14.26
C ASP A 274 -1.58 9.61 14.76
N PRO A 275 -1.46 10.45 15.82
CA PRO A 275 -0.17 10.92 16.33
C PRO A 275 0.66 9.80 16.98
N THR A 276 0.07 8.64 17.27
CA THR A 276 0.77 7.46 17.80
C THR A 276 1.36 6.58 16.70
N ILE A 277 1.01 6.85 15.43
CA ILE A 277 1.50 6.15 14.25
C ILE A 277 2.55 7.01 13.56
N HIS A 278 3.72 6.43 13.34
CA HIS A 278 4.84 7.01 12.63
C HIS A 278 4.95 6.33 11.27
N PRO A 279 4.38 6.96 10.23
CA PRO A 279 4.45 6.38 8.91
C PRO A 279 5.83 6.54 8.28
N TYR A 280 6.16 5.58 7.43
CA TYR A 280 7.35 5.61 6.59
C TYR A 280 7.16 4.78 5.33
N VAL A 281 7.98 5.07 4.32
CA VAL A 281 8.05 4.29 3.09
C VAL A 281 9.36 3.54 3.05
N LEU A 282 9.26 2.21 2.90
CA LEU A 282 10.40 1.35 2.64
C LEU A 282 10.70 1.34 1.15
N VAL A 283 11.96 1.49 0.77
CA VAL A 283 12.45 1.46 -0.59
C VAL A 283 13.50 0.36 -0.73
N LYS A 284 13.34 -0.50 -1.73
CA LYS A 284 14.24 -1.63 -1.94
C LYS A 284 14.38 -1.96 -3.42
N ASN A 285 15.60 -2.22 -3.87
CA ASN A 285 15.82 -2.91 -5.15
C ASN A 285 15.61 -4.41 -4.94
N ILE A 286 14.66 -4.98 -5.68
CA ILE A 286 14.24 -6.37 -5.53
C ILE A 286 14.55 -7.12 -6.82
N PRO A 287 15.48 -8.09 -6.80
CA PRO A 287 15.77 -8.90 -7.97
C PRO A 287 14.56 -9.73 -8.34
N ILE A 288 14.37 -10.01 -9.64
CA ILE A 288 13.16 -10.69 -10.11
C ILE A 288 12.95 -12.05 -9.42
N ASP A 289 14.01 -12.77 -9.05
CA ASP A 289 13.90 -14.09 -8.40
C ASP A 289 13.23 -14.05 -7.00
N GLN A 290 13.10 -12.86 -6.41
CA GLN A 290 12.37 -12.61 -5.16
C GLN A 290 10.93 -12.15 -5.39
N ILE A 291 10.52 -11.87 -6.63
CA ILE A 291 9.15 -11.51 -6.96
C ILE A 291 8.33 -12.79 -7.15
N LEU A 292 7.26 -12.93 -6.36
CA LEU A 292 6.28 -14.00 -6.54
C LEU A 292 5.40 -13.69 -7.75
N SER A 293 4.77 -12.51 -7.77
CA SER A 293 3.78 -12.16 -8.79
C SER A 293 3.54 -10.66 -8.93
N LEU A 294 2.88 -10.33 -10.04
CA LEU A 294 2.29 -9.04 -10.36
C LEU A 294 0.78 -9.23 -10.52
N GLY A 295 -0.02 -8.15 -10.49
CA GLY A 295 -1.45 -8.23 -10.80
C GLY A 295 -1.77 -8.86 -12.17
N VAL A 296 -0.84 -8.81 -13.13
CA VAL A 296 -0.99 -9.42 -14.47
C VAL A 296 -0.47 -10.86 -14.58
N THR A 297 0.11 -11.43 -13.52
CA THR A 297 0.67 -12.80 -13.52
C THR A 297 0.28 -13.66 -12.32
N GLY A 298 -0.43 -13.10 -11.33
CA GLY A 298 -0.84 -13.82 -10.13
C GLY A 298 -1.41 -12.87 -9.08
N PHE A 299 -0.87 -12.92 -7.87
CA PHE A 299 -1.29 -12.03 -6.79
C PHE A 299 -0.88 -10.59 -7.09
N GLY A 300 -1.75 -9.65 -6.70
CA GLY A 300 -1.53 -8.21 -6.81
C GLY A 300 -2.75 -7.48 -7.34
N LEU A 301 -2.93 -6.24 -6.90
CA LEU A 301 -3.88 -5.27 -7.41
C LEU A 301 -3.23 -4.42 -8.49
N MET A 302 -3.83 -4.39 -9.69
CA MET A 302 -3.29 -3.66 -10.83
C MET A 302 -3.41 -2.14 -10.64
N GLU A 303 -4.52 -1.70 -10.07
CA GLU A 303 -4.85 -0.31 -9.77
C GLU A 303 -3.85 0.32 -8.77
N HIS A 304 -3.21 -0.51 -7.94
CA HIS A 304 -2.20 -0.09 -6.97
C HIS A 304 -0.76 -0.43 -7.40
N TYR A 305 -0.59 -0.91 -8.63
CA TYR A 305 0.71 -1.29 -9.16
C TYR A 305 1.42 -2.31 -8.25
N GLU A 306 0.62 -3.19 -7.63
CA GLU A 306 1.07 -4.07 -6.56
C GLU A 306 1.94 -5.21 -7.10
N ILE A 307 3.01 -5.47 -6.37
CA ILE A 307 3.98 -6.52 -6.60
C ILE A 307 4.12 -7.32 -5.31
N VAL A 308 3.91 -8.63 -5.40
CA VAL A 308 4.04 -9.52 -4.25
C VAL A 308 5.45 -10.11 -4.23
N VAL A 309 6.14 -9.89 -3.12
CA VAL A 309 7.55 -10.22 -2.92
C VAL A 309 7.67 -11.31 -1.86
N LEU A 310 8.62 -12.22 -2.07
CA LEU A 310 9.02 -13.23 -1.08
C LEU A 310 9.88 -12.57 0.02
N GLY A 311 9.31 -12.44 1.21
CA GLY A 311 10.01 -11.93 2.40
C GLY A 311 10.63 -13.06 3.24
N GLY A 312 11.51 -12.69 4.18
CA GLY A 312 12.03 -13.65 5.17
C GLY A 312 13.10 -14.60 4.63
N ARG A 313 13.75 -14.23 3.52
CA ARG A 313 14.88 -14.97 2.96
C ARG A 313 16.16 -14.75 3.75
N TYR A 314 16.26 -13.59 4.42
CA TYR A 314 17.43 -13.22 5.22
C TYR A 314 17.01 -12.87 6.67
N PRO A 315 17.91 -13.06 7.66
CA PRO A 315 17.62 -12.71 9.06
C PRO A 315 17.29 -11.23 9.25
N GLN A 316 17.89 -10.39 8.40
CA GLN A 316 17.66 -8.95 8.35
C GLN A 316 17.28 -8.59 6.92
N GLU A 317 16.08 -8.05 6.76
CA GLU A 317 15.63 -7.45 5.51
C GLU A 317 16.00 -5.96 5.58
N GLU A 318 16.94 -5.56 4.73
CA GLU A 318 17.37 -4.17 4.67
C GLU A 318 16.51 -3.41 3.65
N ALA A 319 16.03 -2.23 4.05
CA ALA A 319 15.36 -1.28 3.19
C ALA A 319 15.85 0.13 3.49
N PHE A 320 15.88 0.97 2.46
CA PHE A 320 16.04 2.40 2.65
C PHE A 320 14.71 2.98 3.14
N VAL A 321 14.76 3.87 4.13
CA VAL A 321 13.55 4.37 4.80
C VAL A 321 13.38 5.84 4.50
N LEU A 322 12.23 6.18 3.92
CA LEU A 322 11.77 7.55 3.72
C LEU A 322 10.72 7.90 4.79
N PRO A 323 10.71 9.12 5.33
CA PRO A 323 9.61 9.56 6.19
C PRO A 323 8.31 9.55 5.40
N GLY A 324 7.23 9.07 6.03
CA GLY A 324 5.88 9.18 5.48
C GLY A 324 5.22 10.48 5.89
N GLU A 325 4.02 10.72 5.38
CA GLU A 325 3.28 11.95 5.67
C GLU A 325 2.43 11.82 6.94
N THR A 326 2.60 12.79 7.84
CA THR A 326 1.77 12.98 9.04
C THR A 326 1.14 14.36 9.02
N GLY A 327 -0.06 14.49 9.56
CA GLY A 327 -0.74 15.77 9.70
C GLY A 327 -2.11 15.58 10.34
N SER A 328 -2.83 16.68 10.55
CA SER A 328 -4.25 16.56 10.92
C SER A 328 -5.05 15.92 9.78
N ILE A 329 -6.18 15.27 10.08
CA ILE A 329 -7.07 14.70 9.03
C ILE A 329 -7.39 15.74 7.96
N PHE A 330 -7.69 16.97 8.38
CA PHE A 330 -8.06 18.05 7.49
C PHE A 330 -6.87 18.54 6.64
N GLU A 331 -5.67 18.66 7.23
CA GLU A 331 -4.47 19.01 6.48
C GLU A 331 -4.14 17.97 5.40
N LEU A 332 -4.18 16.69 5.75
CA LEU A 332 -3.92 15.59 4.82
C LEU A 332 -4.96 15.55 3.70
N PHE A 333 -6.24 15.78 4.03
CA PHE A 333 -7.30 15.93 3.04
C PHE A 333 -7.01 17.09 2.07
N LEU A 334 -6.62 18.26 2.58
CA LEU A 334 -6.30 19.41 1.71
C LEU A 334 -5.09 19.17 0.81
N LYS A 335 -4.05 18.49 1.32
CA LYS A 335 -2.89 18.09 0.52
C LYS A 335 -3.31 17.18 -0.64
N GLU A 336 -4.17 16.20 -0.38
CA GLU A 336 -4.68 15.32 -1.45
C GLU A 336 -5.51 16.11 -2.47
N GLN A 337 -6.35 17.04 -2.03
CA GLN A 337 -7.13 17.90 -2.95
C GLN A 337 -6.25 18.81 -3.81
N ALA A 338 -5.21 19.42 -3.22
CA ALA A 338 -4.24 20.23 -3.97
C ALA A 338 -3.52 19.38 -5.03
N LYS A 339 -3.10 18.17 -4.65
CA LYS A 339 -2.48 17.21 -5.56
C LYS A 339 -3.39 16.81 -6.71
N GLU A 340 -4.64 16.42 -6.44
CA GLU A 340 -5.63 16.08 -7.49
C GLU A 340 -5.83 17.25 -8.47
N LEU A 341 -5.84 18.49 -7.98
CA LEU A 341 -5.99 19.68 -8.81
C LEU A 341 -4.75 19.96 -9.70
N HIS A 342 -3.54 19.73 -9.19
CA HIS A 342 -2.29 19.82 -9.96
C HIS A 342 -2.22 18.78 -11.08
N GLU A 343 -2.66 17.56 -10.81
CA GLU A 343 -2.61 16.46 -11.76
C GLU A 343 -3.74 16.52 -12.79
N GLY A 344 -4.71 17.43 -12.61
CA GLY A 344 -5.92 17.48 -13.41
C GLY A 344 -6.79 16.24 -13.22
N GLY A 345 -6.72 15.63 -12.02
CA GLY A 345 -7.41 14.41 -11.63
C GLY A 345 -8.93 14.52 -11.69
N SER A 346 -9.60 13.39 -11.45
CA SER A 346 -11.06 13.34 -11.41
C SER A 346 -11.57 14.11 -10.20
N LEU A 347 -12.11 15.31 -10.45
CA LEU A 347 -12.83 16.10 -9.47
C LEU A 347 -14.29 15.62 -9.33
N ASP A 348 -14.63 14.40 -9.76
CA ASP A 348 -16.02 13.97 -9.89
C ASP A 348 -16.76 13.96 -8.56
N LEU A 349 -16.06 13.61 -7.47
CA LEU A 349 -16.62 13.71 -6.11
C LEU A 349 -16.91 15.15 -5.68
N LEU A 350 -16.04 16.10 -6.05
CA LEU A 350 -16.30 17.52 -5.80
C LEU A 350 -17.45 18.04 -6.66
N ARG A 351 -17.62 17.50 -7.87
CA ARG A 351 -18.72 17.86 -8.78
C ARG A 351 -20.09 17.40 -8.27
N GLU A 352 -20.14 16.35 -7.43
CA GLU A 352 -21.41 15.94 -6.81
C GLU A 352 -21.91 16.95 -5.76
N ILE A 353 -21.01 17.73 -5.16
CA ILE A 353 -21.32 18.69 -4.10
C ILE A 353 -21.32 20.15 -4.57
N MET A 354 -21.11 20.40 -5.87
CA MET A 354 -21.01 21.73 -6.47
C MET A 354 -21.87 21.83 -7.74
N SER A 355 -22.27 23.04 -8.11
CA SER A 355 -22.93 23.27 -9.40
C SER A 355 -22.00 22.94 -10.58
N ASN A 356 -22.59 22.62 -11.74
CA ASN A 356 -21.85 22.35 -12.97
C ASN A 356 -20.92 23.51 -13.37
N GLU A 357 -21.37 24.75 -13.15
CA GLU A 357 -20.56 25.94 -13.44
C GLU A 357 -19.36 26.04 -12.49
N ALA A 358 -19.57 25.82 -11.18
CA ALA A 358 -18.48 25.83 -10.21
C ALA A 358 -17.44 24.73 -10.49
N GLY A 359 -17.90 23.51 -10.82
CA GLY A 359 -17.00 22.43 -11.23
C GLY A 359 -16.21 22.76 -12.51
N THR A 360 -16.84 23.46 -13.47
CA THR A 360 -16.17 23.91 -14.70
C THR A 360 -15.11 24.96 -14.40
N GLN A 361 -15.39 25.94 -13.54
CA GLN A 361 -14.42 26.96 -13.13
C GLN A 361 -13.28 26.35 -12.31
N LEU A 362 -13.57 25.41 -11.39
CA LEU A 362 -12.54 24.68 -10.64
C LEU A 362 -11.58 23.96 -11.58
N LYS A 363 -12.10 23.21 -12.56
CA LYS A 363 -11.26 22.52 -13.56
C LYS A 363 -10.45 23.50 -14.40
N LYS A 364 -11.05 24.59 -14.85
CA LYS A 364 -10.38 25.62 -15.67
C LYS A 364 -9.22 26.29 -14.91
N HIS A 365 -9.33 26.40 -13.59
CA HIS A 365 -8.39 27.12 -12.74
C HIS A 365 -7.64 26.21 -11.75
N SER A 366 -7.62 24.89 -12.00
CA SER A 366 -7.18 23.89 -11.02
C SER A 366 -5.76 24.14 -10.54
N GLU A 367 -4.82 24.37 -11.46
CA GLU A 367 -3.41 24.65 -11.13
C GLU A 367 -3.24 25.89 -10.24
N VAL A 368 -3.96 26.97 -10.55
CA VAL A 368 -3.88 28.23 -9.78
C VAL A 368 -4.48 28.07 -8.39
N ILE A 369 -5.55 27.28 -8.28
CA ILE A 369 -6.22 26.96 -7.01
C ILE A 369 -5.35 26.03 -6.16
N ALA A 370 -4.74 25.01 -6.78
CA ALA A 370 -3.84 24.07 -6.13
C ALA A 370 -2.63 24.77 -5.50
N ASN A 371 -1.94 25.60 -6.27
CA ASN A 371 -0.83 26.43 -5.77
C ASN A 371 -1.25 27.33 -4.58
N GLN A 372 -2.50 27.81 -4.58
CA GLN A 372 -3.01 28.61 -3.46
C GLN A 372 -3.35 27.74 -2.25
N LEU A 373 -3.86 26.52 -2.43
CA LEU A 373 -4.07 25.56 -1.35
C LEU A 373 -2.73 25.21 -0.68
N ASP A 374 -1.71 24.86 -1.45
CA ASP A 374 -0.35 24.59 -0.94
C ASP A 374 0.15 25.74 -0.08
N LYS A 375 0.04 26.97 -0.60
CA LYS A 375 0.42 28.17 0.15
C LYS A 375 -0.38 28.33 1.45
N ILE A 376 -1.68 28.03 1.44
CA ILE A 376 -2.50 28.10 2.66
C ILE A 376 -2.03 27.06 3.66
N ILE A 377 -1.79 25.82 3.23
CA ILE A 377 -1.31 24.71 4.06
C ILE A 377 0.02 25.05 4.71
N GLU A 378 0.99 25.57 3.94
CA GLU A 378 2.32 25.92 4.45
C GLU A 378 2.33 27.10 5.42
N THR A 379 1.46 28.11 5.19
CA THR A 379 1.53 29.40 5.90
C THR A 379 0.51 29.57 7.01
N THR A 380 -0.38 28.59 7.22
CA THR A 380 -1.46 28.68 8.20
C THR A 380 -1.26 27.67 9.31
N PRO A 381 -0.85 28.10 10.52
CA PRO A 381 -0.86 27.21 11.67
C PRO A 381 -2.31 26.82 12.03
N ASP A 382 -2.48 25.63 12.60
CA ASP A 382 -3.76 25.12 13.11
C ASP A 382 -4.91 25.18 12.07
N LEU A 383 -4.70 24.52 10.92
CA LEU A 383 -5.67 24.47 9.83
C LEU A 383 -7.06 24.02 10.30
N THR A 384 -8.06 24.88 10.16
CA THR A 384 -9.48 24.54 10.29
C THR A 384 -10.23 24.78 8.98
N PRO A 385 -11.33 24.06 8.71
CA PRO A 385 -12.16 24.28 7.52
C PRO A 385 -12.55 25.75 7.31
N GLU A 386 -12.95 26.46 8.37
CA GLU A 386 -13.41 27.85 8.30
C GLU A 386 -12.29 28.81 7.89
N ILE A 387 -11.06 28.58 8.39
CA ILE A 387 -9.90 29.42 8.07
C ILE A 387 -9.53 29.23 6.59
N VAL A 388 -9.50 27.98 6.13
CA VAL A 388 -9.11 27.66 4.74
C VAL A 388 -10.20 28.11 3.78
N GLU A 389 -11.47 27.84 4.05
CA GLU A 389 -12.60 28.30 3.25
C GLU A 389 -12.55 29.82 3.06
N LYS A 390 -12.37 30.58 4.16
CA LYS A 390 -12.32 32.04 4.11
C LYS A 390 -11.12 32.55 3.30
N LYS A 391 -9.93 31.98 3.48
CA LYS A 391 -8.71 32.36 2.74
C LYS A 391 -8.86 32.04 1.26
N LEU A 392 -9.36 30.87 0.94
CA LEU A 392 -9.56 30.41 -0.43
C LEU A 392 -10.64 31.22 -1.15
N TYR A 393 -11.79 31.43 -0.52
CA TYR A 393 -12.85 32.30 -1.04
C TYR A 393 -12.33 33.70 -1.40
N SER A 394 -11.59 34.32 -0.47
CA SER A 394 -11.00 35.65 -0.67
C SER A 394 -10.06 35.70 -1.87
N PHE A 395 -9.30 34.62 -2.12
CA PHE A 395 -8.44 34.49 -3.29
C PHE A 395 -9.23 34.33 -4.58
N LEU A 396 -10.27 33.47 -4.59
CA LEU A 396 -11.07 33.14 -5.77
C LEU A 396 -11.80 34.36 -6.37
N ILE A 397 -12.30 35.28 -5.52
CA ILE A 397 -12.95 36.51 -5.97
C ILE A 397 -11.95 37.63 -6.33
N ALA A 398 -10.69 37.50 -5.93
CA ALA A 398 -9.65 38.48 -6.20
C ALA A 398 -8.93 38.19 -7.54
N LYS A 399 -8.02 39.10 -7.94
CA LYS A 399 -7.12 38.82 -9.06
C LYS A 399 -6.15 37.68 -8.68
N PRO A 400 -5.82 36.77 -9.60
CA PRO A 400 -6.11 36.83 -11.03
C PRO A 400 -7.47 36.23 -11.45
N LEU A 401 -8.15 35.47 -10.58
CA LEU A 401 -9.28 34.63 -10.97
C LEU A 401 -10.58 35.40 -11.17
N ARG A 402 -10.94 36.30 -10.23
CA ARG A 402 -12.17 37.13 -10.28
C ARG A 402 -13.43 36.30 -10.57
N LEU A 403 -13.59 35.17 -9.90
CA LEU A 403 -14.78 34.33 -10.05
C LEU A 403 -16.02 35.04 -9.50
N ASP A 404 -17.20 34.65 -10.00
CA ASP A 404 -18.47 35.07 -9.39
C ASP A 404 -18.49 34.67 -7.89
N PRO A 405 -18.95 35.54 -6.98
CA PRO A 405 -18.96 35.25 -5.55
C PRO A 405 -19.67 33.95 -5.17
N ASN A 406 -20.77 33.58 -5.85
CA ASN A 406 -21.48 32.34 -5.52
C ASN A 406 -20.66 31.12 -5.97
N ILE A 407 -20.07 31.18 -7.17
CA ILE A 407 -19.17 30.13 -7.67
C ILE A 407 -17.94 29.98 -6.75
N ALA A 408 -17.33 31.09 -6.35
CA ALA A 408 -16.18 31.07 -5.45
C ALA A 408 -16.52 30.46 -4.09
N HIS A 409 -17.71 30.74 -3.55
CA HIS A 409 -18.17 30.17 -2.29
C HIS A 409 -18.40 28.67 -2.41
N GLU A 410 -19.06 28.20 -3.48
CA GLU A 410 -19.23 26.77 -3.74
C GLU A 410 -17.89 26.03 -3.86
N ILE A 411 -16.92 26.59 -4.59
CA ILE A 411 -15.57 26.01 -4.71
C ILE A 411 -14.88 25.96 -3.36
N ALA A 412 -14.87 27.07 -2.62
CA ALA A 412 -14.20 27.13 -1.33
C ALA A 412 -14.78 26.13 -0.32
N LYS A 413 -16.11 26.03 -0.28
CA LYS A 413 -16.83 25.10 0.60
C LYS A 413 -16.69 23.65 0.16
N GLY A 414 -16.71 23.38 -1.14
CA GLY A 414 -16.50 22.03 -1.69
C GLY A 414 -15.12 21.47 -1.35
N LEU A 415 -14.08 22.30 -1.43
CA LEU A 415 -12.70 21.95 -1.07
C LEU A 415 -12.44 21.96 0.44
N CYS A 416 -13.35 22.51 1.25
CA CYS A 416 -13.23 22.60 2.71
C CYS A 416 -14.48 22.08 3.41
N PRO A 417 -14.90 20.82 3.18
CA PRO A 417 -16.15 20.33 3.75
C PRO A 417 -16.06 20.29 5.28
N SER A 418 -17.16 20.65 5.95
CA SER A 418 -17.27 20.47 7.39
C SER A 418 -17.19 18.96 7.74
N PRO A 419 -16.58 18.59 8.88
CA PRO A 419 -16.61 17.21 9.39
C PRO A 419 -18.02 16.61 9.49
N GLU A 420 -19.03 17.47 9.71
CA GLU A 420 -20.42 17.06 9.77
C GLU A 420 -20.98 16.66 8.39
N THR A 421 -20.45 17.25 7.33
CA THR A 421 -20.96 17.07 5.95
C THR A 421 -20.17 16.06 5.13
N SER A 422 -18.96 15.68 5.54
CA SER A 422 -18.13 14.74 4.82
C SER A 422 -17.94 13.43 5.58
N PRO A 423 -18.56 12.32 5.13
CA PRO A 423 -18.29 10.99 5.67
C PRO A 423 -16.81 10.58 5.58
N ARG A 424 -16.00 11.21 4.72
CA ARG A 424 -14.56 10.94 4.58
C ARG A 424 -13.69 11.57 5.67
N LEU A 425 -14.21 12.60 6.36
CA LEU A 425 -13.51 13.25 7.47
C LEU A 425 -13.88 12.63 8.83
N ARG A 426 -14.78 11.64 8.84
CA ARG A 426 -15.15 10.84 10.02
C ARG A 426 -14.48 9.49 9.93
#